data_AF-A0A9P0P465-F1
#
_entry.id   AF-A0A9P0P465-F1
#
_cell.length_a   1.000
_cell.length_b   1.000
_cell.length_c   1.000
_cell.angle_alpha   90.00
_cell.angle_beta   90.00
_cell.angle_gamma   90.00
#
_symmetry.space_group_name_H-M   'P 1'
#
loop_
_entity.id
_entity.type
_entity.pdbx_description
1 polymer ?
#
loop_
_entity_poly.entity_id
_entity_poly.type
_entity_poly.pdbx_seq_one_letter_code
_entity_poly.pdbx_strand_id
1 'polypeptide(L)'
;MARLVDLKNSDLKSELEERECDTAGKKAELQERLRLALIEECKDPDIFIFTGAGDIGLMLQNLSTKLEHKLKENCADLLENSTKLEKRFVKNYADLFENSAELEKKAREELYQHRRKALGKLCRSFRKLS
;
A
#
# COMPACT_ATOMS: atom_id res chain seq x y z
N MET A 1 -22.50 3.86 19.59
CA MET A 1 -23.66 3.95 18.68
C MET A 1 -24.85 3.27 19.34
N ALA A 2 -25.94 4.00 19.58
CA ALA A 2 -27.14 3.47 20.23
C ALA A 2 -28.41 4.00 19.55
N ARG A 3 -29.47 3.20 19.51
CA ARG A 3 -30.80 3.64 19.06
C ARG A 3 -31.52 4.35 20.21
N LEU A 4 -32.58 5.10 19.90
CA LEU A 4 -33.38 5.86 20.87
C LEU A 4 -33.80 5.03 22.10
N VAL A 5 -34.20 3.77 21.88
CA VAL A 5 -34.64 2.84 22.93
C VAL A 5 -33.49 2.41 23.85
N ASP A 6 -32.27 2.37 23.32
CA ASP A 6 -31.06 1.86 23.96
C ASP A 6 -30.30 2.96 24.73
N LEU A 7 -30.67 4.24 24.57
CA LEU A 7 -30.04 5.37 25.26
C LEU A 7 -30.29 5.35 26.78
N LYS A 8 -29.26 5.79 27.53
CA LYS A 8 -29.36 6.03 28.98
C LYS A 8 -29.97 7.42 29.24
N ASN A 9 -30.51 7.63 30.45
CA ASN A 9 -31.08 8.94 30.83
C ASN A 9 -30.09 10.10 30.71
N SER A 10 -28.79 9.86 30.97
CA SER A 10 -27.75 10.86 30.75
C SER A 10 -27.72 11.31 29.29
N ASP A 11 -27.71 10.34 28.39
CA ASP A 11 -27.53 10.56 26.96
C ASP A 11 -28.80 11.15 26.34
N LEU A 12 -29.98 10.71 26.79
CA LEU A 12 -31.28 11.30 26.42
C LEU A 12 -31.35 12.77 26.80
N LYS A 13 -30.90 13.15 28.00
CA LYS A 13 -30.89 14.54 28.45
C LYS A 13 -29.90 15.38 27.68
N SER A 14 -28.69 14.88 27.42
CA SER A 14 -27.69 15.59 26.62
C SER A 14 -28.18 15.85 25.19
N GLU A 15 -28.81 14.87 24.54
CA GLU A 15 -29.36 15.02 23.19
C GLU A 15 -30.57 15.96 23.14
N LEU A 16 -31.38 16.02 24.21
CA LEU A 16 -32.47 16.98 24.36
C LEU A 16 -31.93 18.40 24.64
N GLU A 17 -30.90 18.55 25.46
CA GLU A 17 -30.20 19.81 25.72
C GLU A 17 -29.57 20.39 24.45
N GLU A 18 -28.92 19.56 23.63
CA GLU A 18 -28.35 19.96 22.34
C GLU A 18 -29.42 20.45 21.35
N ARG A 19 -30.67 20.02 21.53
CA ARG A 19 -31.85 20.43 20.75
C ARG A 19 -32.72 21.47 21.45
N GLU A 20 -32.21 22.07 22.52
CA GLU A 20 -32.89 23.11 23.31
C GLU A 20 -34.28 22.67 23.84
N CYS A 21 -34.45 21.37 24.09
CA CYS A 21 -35.68 20.77 24.60
C CYS A 21 -35.65 20.59 26.13
N ASP A 22 -36.84 20.51 26.75
CA ASP A 22 -36.96 20.24 28.19
C ASP A 22 -36.31 18.87 28.55
N THR A 23 -35.56 18.82 29.66
CA THR A 23 -34.91 17.61 30.18
C THR A 23 -35.55 17.07 31.46
N ALA A 24 -36.65 17.67 31.91
CA ALA A 24 -37.44 17.17 33.02
C ALA A 24 -38.34 15.98 32.59
N GLY A 25 -38.52 15.03 33.51
CA GLY A 25 -39.42 13.90 33.34
C GLY A 25 -38.79 12.52 33.54
N LYS A 26 -39.60 11.47 33.32
CA LYS A 26 -39.18 10.06 33.35
C LYS A 26 -38.56 9.65 32.02
N LYS A 27 -37.80 8.55 31.99
CA LYS A 27 -37.11 8.04 30.78
C LYS A 27 -38.03 7.94 29.55
N ALA A 28 -39.24 7.42 29.73
CA ALA A 28 -40.21 7.28 28.62
C ALA A 28 -40.67 8.63 28.07
N GLU A 29 -40.84 9.64 28.93
CA GLU A 29 -41.22 11.01 28.53
C GLU A 29 -40.06 11.67 27.76
N LEU A 30 -38.82 11.46 28.21
CA LEU A 30 -37.62 11.95 27.50
C LEU A 30 -37.44 11.28 26.14
N GLN A 31 -37.68 9.96 26.06
CA GLN A 31 -37.62 9.22 24.78
C GLN A 31 -38.67 9.70 23.79
N GLU A 32 -39.91 9.91 24.24
CA GLU A 32 -40.98 10.40 23.37
C GLU A 32 -40.71 11.82 22.89
N ARG A 33 -40.24 12.70 23.78
CA ARG A 33 -39.87 14.07 23.40
C ARG A 33 -38.75 14.08 22.35
N LEU A 34 -37.73 13.24 22.55
CA LEU A 34 -36.64 13.12 21.59
C LEU A 34 -37.10 12.45 20.28
N ARG A 35 -38.08 11.54 20.34
CA ARG A 35 -38.74 10.96 19.16
C ARG A 35 -39.41 12.05 18.31
N LEU A 36 -40.17 12.93 18.95
CA LEU A 36 -40.86 14.03 18.28
C LEU A 36 -39.89 15.04 17.67
N ALA A 37 -38.84 15.41 18.41
CA ALA A 37 -37.78 16.31 17.91
C ALA A 37 -37.08 15.73 16.68
N LEU A 38 -36.80 14.42 16.66
CA LEU A 38 -36.24 13.75 15.48
C LEU A 38 -37.20 13.79 14.28
N ILE A 39 -38.50 13.57 14.49
CA ILE A 39 -39.50 13.65 13.43
C ILE A 39 -39.56 15.07 12.85
N GLU A 40 -39.50 16.09 13.71
CA GLU A 40 -39.46 17.50 13.30
C GLU A 40 -38.20 17.84 12.48
N GLU A 41 -37.06 17.23 12.82
CA GLU A 41 -35.82 17.28 12.04
C GLU A 41 -35.85 16.40 10.77
N CYS A 42 -36.99 15.82 10.40
CA CYS A 42 -37.16 14.87 9.29
C CYS A 42 -36.26 13.62 9.40
N LYS A 43 -35.92 13.19 10.61
CA LYS A 43 -35.15 11.97 10.92
C LYS A 43 -36.10 10.88 11.41
N ASP A 44 -35.90 9.65 10.92
CA ASP A 44 -36.65 8.48 11.38
C ASP A 44 -36.12 8.03 12.76
N PRO A 45 -36.91 8.10 13.85
CA PRO A 45 -36.47 7.75 15.19
C PRO A 45 -36.11 6.27 15.39
N ASP A 46 -36.62 5.38 14.54
CA ASP A 46 -36.35 3.94 14.61
C ASP A 46 -35.07 3.56 13.84
N ILE A 47 -34.64 4.40 12.91
CA ILE A 47 -33.39 4.23 12.12
C ILE A 47 -32.26 5.11 12.68
N PHE A 48 -32.56 6.25 13.29
CA PHE A 48 -31.56 7.21 13.75
C PHE A 48 -30.63 6.61 14.81
N ILE A 49 -29.33 6.72 14.57
CA ILE A 49 -28.29 6.23 15.47
C ILE A 49 -27.64 7.42 16.15
N PHE A 50 -27.75 7.46 17.47
CA PHE A 50 -27.07 8.45 18.29
C PHE A 50 -25.60 8.07 18.45
N THR A 51 -24.75 9.03 18.13
CA THR A 51 -23.31 8.89 18.18
C THR A 51 -22.80 9.79 19.28
N GLY A 52 -22.42 9.20 20.43
CA GLY A 52 -21.78 9.97 21.49
C GLY A 52 -20.61 10.74 20.91
N ALA A 53 -20.62 12.07 21.08
CA ALA A 53 -19.74 13.02 20.38
C ALA A 53 -18.23 12.73 20.54
N GLY A 54 -17.83 11.96 21.56
CA GLY A 54 -16.43 11.58 21.81
C GLY A 54 -15.92 10.37 21.03
N ASP A 55 -16.79 9.45 20.59
CA ASP A 55 -16.36 8.11 20.17
C ASP A 55 -15.99 8.05 18.68
N ILE A 56 -16.75 8.76 17.82
CA ILE A 56 -16.49 8.78 16.37
C ILE A 56 -15.25 9.60 16.02
N GLY A 57 -15.04 10.75 16.65
CA GLY A 57 -13.87 11.60 16.39
C GLY A 57 -12.56 10.86 16.65
N LEU A 58 -12.47 10.15 17.78
CA LEU A 58 -11.32 9.33 18.14
C LEU A 58 -11.14 8.14 17.18
N MET A 59 -12.22 7.47 16.77
CA MET A 59 -12.15 6.40 15.78
C MET A 59 -11.64 6.90 14.42
N LEU A 60 -12.14 8.05 13.95
CA LEU A 60 -11.70 8.66 12.69
C LEU A 60 -10.23 9.07 12.74
N GLN A 61 -9.79 9.67 13.85
CA GLN A 61 -8.38 10.04 14.04
C GLN A 61 -7.47 8.80 14.08
N ASN A 62 -7.88 7.75 14.79
CA ASN A 62 -7.15 6.48 14.83
C ASN A 62 -7.10 5.78 13.47
N LEU A 63 -8.18 5.85 12.69
CA LEU A 63 -8.21 5.29 11.35
C LEU A 63 -7.29 6.09 10.41
N SER A 64 -7.35 7.42 10.48
CA SER A 64 -6.51 8.32 9.70
C SER A 64 -5.03 8.08 9.97
N THR A 65 -4.62 8.04 11.24
CA THR A 65 -3.21 7.77 11.62
C THR A 65 -2.74 6.37 11.20
N LYS A 66 -3.59 5.34 11.31
CA LYS A 66 -3.27 3.98 10.81
C LYS A 66 -3.09 3.95 9.29
N LEU A 67 -3.94 4.67 8.55
CA LEU A 67 -3.82 4.77 7.09
C LEU A 67 -2.54 5.51 6.69
N GLU A 68 -2.21 6.61 7.37
CA GLU A 68 -0.96 7.34 7.15
C GLU A 68 0.27 6.46 7.42
N HIS A 69 0.25 5.68 8.49
CA HIS A 69 1.34 4.75 8.80
C HIS A 69 1.52 3.70 7.71
N LYS A 70 0.43 3.03 7.31
CA LYS A 70 0.45 2.04 6.23
C LYS A 70 0.93 2.62 4.90
N LEU A 71 0.55 3.86 4.59
CA LEU A 71 1.04 4.56 3.40
C LEU A 71 2.55 4.79 3.47
N LYS A 72 3.07 5.23 4.62
CA LYS A 72 4.51 5.43 4.82
C LYS A 72 5.30 4.13 4.72
N GLU A 73 4.83 3.05 5.32
CA GLU A 73 5.44 1.72 5.22
C GLU A 73 5.47 1.24 3.76
N ASN A 74 4.33 1.29 3.06
CA ASN A 74 4.26 0.88 1.66
C ASN A 74 5.18 1.72 0.76
N CYS A 75 5.29 3.03 0.99
CA CYS A 75 6.22 3.89 0.27
C CYS A 75 7.69 3.50 0.52
N ALA A 76 8.04 3.17 1.76
CA ALA A 76 9.39 2.73 2.11
C ALA A 76 9.73 1.40 1.42
N ASP A 77 8.81 0.43 1.46
CA ASP A 77 8.97 -0.87 0.82
C ASP A 77 9.09 -0.76 -0.70
N LEU A 78 8.27 0.09 -1.33
CA LEU A 78 8.34 0.35 -2.77
C LEU A 78 9.68 0.97 -3.16
N LEU A 79 10.18 1.93 -2.38
CA LEU A 79 11.47 2.57 -2.63
C LEU A 79 12.62 1.58 -2.46
N GLU A 80 12.60 0.77 -1.40
CA GLU A 80 13.61 -0.27 -1.18
C GLU A 80 13.61 -1.29 -2.33
N ASN A 81 12.43 -1.74 -2.77
CA ASN A 81 12.32 -2.68 -3.89
C ASN A 81 12.82 -2.08 -5.20
N SER A 82 12.50 -0.81 -5.48
CA SER A 82 13.01 -0.09 -6.66
C SER A 82 14.54 -0.06 -6.67
N THR A 83 15.15 0.36 -5.56
CA THR A 83 16.62 0.44 -5.48
C THR A 83 17.30 -0.93 -5.58
N LYS A 84 16.70 -1.99 -5.01
CA LYS A 84 17.20 -3.37 -5.17
C LYS A 84 17.13 -3.81 -6.63
N LEU A 85 16.05 -3.48 -7.32
CA LEU A 85 15.87 -3.82 -8.72
C LEU A 85 16.86 -3.08 -9.62
N GLU A 86 17.06 -1.78 -9.41
CA GLU A 86 18.08 -0.98 -10.11
C GLU A 86 19.48 -1.57 -9.94
N LYS A 87 19.87 -1.91 -8.71
CA LYS A 87 21.17 -2.56 -8.43
C LYS A 87 21.32 -3.88 -9.17
N ARG A 88 20.25 -4.69 -9.24
CA ARG A 88 20.25 -5.95 -10.01
C ARG A 88 20.43 -5.71 -11.50
N PHE A 89 19.77 -4.69 -12.06
CA PHE A 89 19.94 -4.33 -13.47
C PHE A 89 21.37 -3.90 -13.76
N VAL A 90 21.94 -2.99 -12.96
CA VAL A 90 23.33 -2.53 -13.14
C VAL A 90 24.31 -3.70 -13.11
N LYS A 91 24.16 -4.61 -12.13
CA LYS A 91 24.99 -5.80 -12.05
C LYS A 91 24.84 -6.69 -13.30
N ASN A 92 23.61 -6.97 -13.72
CA ASN A 92 23.35 -7.80 -14.89
C ASN A 92 23.96 -7.19 -16.17
N TYR A 93 23.85 -5.87 -16.35
CA TYR A 93 24.50 -5.18 -17.46
C TYR A 93 26.03 -5.31 -17.42
N ALA A 94 26.65 -5.17 -16.24
CA ALA A 94 28.09 -5.36 -16.09
C ALA A 94 28.51 -6.80 -16.41
N ASP A 95 27.81 -7.78 -15.85
CA ASP A 95 28.07 -9.21 -16.09
C ASP A 95 27.92 -9.55 -17.59
N LEU A 96 26.90 -9.01 -18.27
CA LEU A 96 26.67 -9.22 -19.70
C LEU A 96 27.81 -8.64 -20.55
N PHE A 97 28.31 -7.45 -20.18
CA PHE A 97 29.41 -6.78 -20.86
C PHE A 97 30.73 -7.55 -20.70
N GLU A 98 31.02 -8.03 -19.49
CA GLU A 98 32.21 -8.86 -19.25
C GLU A 98 32.14 -10.18 -20.03
N ASN A 99 30.97 -10.83 -20.01
CA ASN A 99 30.75 -12.07 -20.75
C ASN A 99 30.91 -11.87 -22.26
N SER A 100 30.38 -10.78 -22.83
CA SER A 100 30.52 -10.51 -24.26
C SER A 100 31.98 -10.26 -24.65
N ALA A 101 32.73 -9.50 -23.85
CA ALA A 101 34.15 -9.26 -24.06
C ALA A 101 34.97 -10.57 -24.00
N GLU A 102 34.65 -11.46 -23.07
CA GLU A 102 35.33 -12.74 -22.94
C GLU A 102 35.03 -13.69 -24.12
N LEU A 103 33.78 -13.72 -24.59
CA LEU A 103 33.39 -14.47 -25.79
C LEU A 103 34.10 -13.96 -27.04
N GLU A 104 34.20 -12.64 -27.22
CA GLU A 104 34.95 -12.04 -28.32
C GLU A 104 36.43 -12.44 -28.29
N LYS A 105 37.04 -12.42 -27.10
CA LYS A 105 38.43 -12.86 -26.91
C LYS A 105 38.61 -14.33 -27.29
N LYS A 106 37.72 -15.22 -26.82
CA LYS A 106 37.76 -16.65 -27.15
C LYS A 106 37.62 -16.89 -28.66
N ALA A 107 36.68 -16.21 -29.32
CA ALA A 107 36.50 -16.31 -30.76
C ALA A 107 37.76 -15.88 -31.55
N ARG A 108 38.42 -14.79 -31.13
CA ARG A 108 39.68 -14.33 -31.75
C ARG A 108 40.81 -15.36 -31.58
N GLU A 109 40.93 -15.94 -30.39
CA GLU A 109 41.94 -16.96 -30.09
C GLU A 109 41.72 -18.21 -30.96
N GLU A 110 40.48 -18.69 -31.06
CA GLU A 110 40.12 -19.83 -31.90
C GLU A 110 40.47 -19.59 -33.38
N LEU A 111 40.14 -18.42 -33.92
CA LEU A 111 40.51 -18.04 -35.30
C LEU A 111 42.02 -18.03 -35.51
N TYR A 112 42.78 -17.49 -34.55
CA TYR A 112 44.24 -17.49 -34.60
C TYR A 112 44.79 -18.93 -34.62
N GLN A 113 44.29 -19.80 -33.73
CA GLN A 113 44.72 -21.19 -33.67
C GLN A 113 44.36 -21.96 -34.95
N HIS A 114 43.16 -21.74 -35.51
CA HIS A 114 42.75 -22.33 -36.78
C HIS A 114 43.67 -21.91 -37.93
N ARG A 115 43.96 -20.61 -38.05
CA ARG A 115 44.88 -20.07 -39.08
C ARG A 115 46.28 -20.65 -38.93
N ARG A 116 46.81 -20.70 -37.69
CA ARG A 116 48.14 -21.28 -37.40
C ARG A 116 48.22 -22.74 -37.82
N LYS A 117 47.21 -23.55 -37.49
CA LYS A 117 47.15 -24.97 -37.89
C LYS A 117 47.08 -25.14 -39.40
N ALA A 118 46.28 -24.32 -40.09
CA ALA A 118 46.15 -24.35 -41.56
C ALA A 118 47.49 -24.03 -42.26
N LEU A 119 48.16 -22.96 -41.84
CA LEU A 119 49.49 -22.60 -42.35
C LEU A 119 50.51 -23.72 -42.11
N GLY A 120 50.53 -24.31 -40.91
CA GLY A 120 51.42 -25.43 -40.61
C GLY A 120 51.18 -26.66 -41.49
N LYS A 121 49.91 -26.95 -41.85
CA LYS A 121 49.59 -28.00 -42.84
C LYS A 121 50.11 -27.64 -44.22
N LEU A 122 49.90 -26.40 -44.67
CA LEU A 122 50.33 -25.92 -45.98
C LEU A 122 51.86 -25.99 -46.14
N CYS A 123 52.62 -25.51 -45.16
CA CYS A 123 54.08 -25.57 -45.18
C CYS A 123 54.61 -27.01 -45.28
N ARG A 124 53.98 -27.95 -44.58
CA ARG A 124 54.33 -29.38 -44.68
C ARG A 124 54.05 -29.96 -46.06
N SER A 125 52.95 -29.55 -46.70
CA SER A 125 52.64 -29.97 -48.07
C SER A 125 53.66 -29.44 -49.07
N PHE A 126 54.06 -28.17 -48.98
CA PHE A 126 55.10 -27.60 -49.85
C PHE A 126 56.44 -28.31 -49.71
N ARG A 127 56.87 -28.62 -48.48
CA ARG A 127 58.13 -29.35 -48.24
C ARG A 127 58.14 -30.76 -48.84
N LYS A 128 56.98 -31.40 -49.02
CA LYS A 128 56.90 -32.73 -49.66
C LYS A 128 56.97 -32.69 -51.19
N LEU A 129 56.78 -31.50 -51.78
CA LEU A 129 56.77 -31.29 -53.24
C LEU A 129 58.11 -30.73 -53.76
N SER A 130 59.06 -30.46 -52.85
CA SER A 130 60.42 -29.97 -53.14
C SER A 130 61.44 -31.07 -52.85
#